data_AF-A0A7S4JY49-F1
#
_entry.id   AF-A0A7S4JY49-F1
#
_cell.length_a   1.000
_cell.length_b   1.000
_cell.length_c   1.000
_cell.angle_alpha   90.00
_cell.angle_beta   90.00
_cell.angle_gamma   90.00
#
_symmetry.space_group_name_H-M   'P 1'
#
loop_
_entity.id
_entity.type
_entity.pdbx_description
1 polymer ?
#
loop_
_entity_poly.entity_id
_entity_poly.type
_entity_poly.pdbx_seq_one_letter_code
_entity_poly.pdbx_strand_id
1 'polypeptide(L)'
;TEPTCVQTCHNGGECSAPDTCSCSPGWFDSNCTTPVCPQTCGNGGNCTGPNTCSCPTDWKGTDCRIPVCAQECKNGGMCVAPNTCMCPPQWSGYDCDVPVCHQ
;
A
#
# COMPACT_ATOMS: atom_id res chain seq x y z
N THR A 1 -36.15 -17.61 -15.26
CA THR A 1 -35.36 -18.54 -14.43
C THR A 1 -34.26 -17.72 -13.81
N GLU A 2 -34.21 -17.68 -12.48
CA GLU A 2 -33.09 -17.04 -11.77
C GLU A 2 -31.81 -17.85 -12.05
N PRO A 3 -30.68 -17.21 -12.39
CA PRO A 3 -29.42 -17.90 -12.55
C PRO A 3 -29.01 -18.53 -11.21
N THR A 4 -28.56 -19.79 -11.25
CA THR A 4 -28.08 -20.50 -10.06
C THR A 4 -26.56 -20.54 -10.10
N CYS A 5 -25.91 -20.01 -9.07
CA CYS A 5 -24.48 -20.14 -8.87
C CYS A 5 -24.23 -21.24 -7.84
N VAL A 6 -23.41 -22.24 -8.19
CA VAL A 6 -22.94 -23.26 -7.24
C VAL A 6 -22.03 -22.61 -6.20
N GLN A 7 -21.25 -21.62 -6.63
CA GLN A 7 -20.33 -20.84 -5.80
C GLN A 7 -21.04 -19.56 -5.29
N THR A 8 -20.71 -19.12 -4.07
CA THR A 8 -21.27 -17.86 -3.54
C THR A 8 -20.53 -16.66 -4.11
N CYS A 9 -21.26 -15.67 -4.61
CA CYS A 9 -20.71 -14.37 -4.98
C CYS A 9 -20.49 -13.52 -3.71
N HIS A 10 -19.24 -13.13 -3.44
CA HIS A 10 -18.87 -12.36 -2.25
C HIS A 10 -18.88 -10.85 -2.52
N ASN A 11 -18.71 -10.05 -1.45
CA ASN A 11 -18.47 -8.61 -1.51
C ASN A 11 -19.52 -7.82 -2.33
N GLY A 12 -20.78 -8.23 -2.25
CA GLY A 12 -21.88 -7.60 -3.00
C GLY A 12 -21.90 -7.95 -4.48
N GLY A 13 -21.27 -9.07 -4.88
CA GLY A 13 -21.46 -9.64 -6.22
C GLY A 13 -22.83 -10.31 -6.36
N GLU A 14 -23.39 -10.25 -7.56
CA GLU A 14 -24.68 -10.87 -7.90
C GLU A 14 -24.48 -12.00 -8.90
N CYS A 15 -25.26 -13.08 -8.78
CA CYS A 15 -25.24 -14.17 -9.75
C CYS A 15 -25.91 -13.70 -11.04
N SER A 16 -25.15 -13.57 -12.13
CA SER A 16 -25.65 -13.04 -13.40
C SER A 16 -25.88 -14.13 -14.45
N ALA A 17 -25.19 -15.26 -14.33
CA ALA A 17 -25.37 -16.45 -15.17
C ALA A 17 -25.00 -17.71 -14.38
N PRO A 18 -25.28 -18.93 -14.90
CA PRO A 18 -24.84 -20.17 -14.27
C PRO A 18 -23.33 -20.11 -13.96
N ASP A 19 -22.99 -20.31 -12.69
CA ASP A 19 -21.62 -20.24 -12.16
C ASP A 19 -20.83 -18.97 -12.54
N THR A 20 -21.53 -17.85 -12.75
CA THR A 20 -20.93 -16.58 -13.13
C THR A 20 -21.41 -15.46 -12.20
N CYS A 21 -20.47 -14.87 -11.46
CA CYS A 21 -20.72 -13.70 -10.63
C CYS A 21 -20.43 -12.40 -11.38
N SER A 22 -21.36 -11.44 -11.28
CA SER A 22 -21.14 -10.04 -11.62
C SER A 22 -20.66 -9.30 -10.38
N CYS A 23 -19.39 -8.90 -10.37
CA CYS A 23 -18.77 -8.29 -9.20
C CYS A 23 -19.08 -6.80 -9.03
N SER A 24 -19.21 -6.38 -7.78
CA SER A 24 -19.26 -4.96 -7.42
C SER A 24 -17.96 -4.24 -7.81
N PRO A 25 -18.00 -2.91 -8.08
CA PRO A 25 -16.83 -2.14 -8.45
C PRO A 25 -15.67 -2.33 -7.46
N GLY A 26 -14.47 -2.59 -8.00
CA GLY A 26 -13.29 -2.82 -7.18
C GLY A 26 -13.04 -4.27 -6.77
N TRP A 27 -13.83 -5.23 -7.26
CA TRP A 27 -13.61 -6.66 -7.11
C TRP A 27 -13.58 -7.38 -8.46
N PHE A 28 -12.86 -8.47 -8.54
CA PHE A 28 -12.80 -9.35 -9.70
C PHE A 28 -12.64 -10.81 -9.25
N ASP A 29 -12.43 -11.71 -10.22
CA ASP A 29 -12.46 -13.17 -10.12
C ASP A 29 -13.88 -13.78 -10.24
N SER A 30 -13.97 -15.11 -10.23
CA SER A 30 -15.22 -15.84 -10.43
C SER A 30 -16.20 -15.74 -9.26
N ASN A 31 -15.72 -15.39 -8.06
CA ASN A 31 -16.48 -15.35 -6.81
C ASN A 31 -16.47 -13.94 -6.15
N CYS A 32 -15.90 -12.94 -6.83
CA CYS A 32 -15.72 -11.57 -6.35
C CYS A 32 -14.91 -11.46 -5.06
N THR A 33 -13.87 -12.29 -4.92
CA THR A 33 -13.04 -12.34 -3.70
C THR A 33 -11.72 -11.61 -3.82
N THR A 34 -11.27 -11.31 -5.05
CA THR A 34 -10.01 -10.61 -5.28
C THR A 34 -10.24 -9.12 -5.46
N PRO A 35 -9.63 -8.26 -4.63
CA PRO A 35 -9.79 -6.81 -4.73
C PRO A 35 -8.95 -6.22 -5.86
N VAL A 36 -9.44 -5.13 -6.46
CA VAL A 36 -8.74 -4.33 -7.46
C VAL A 36 -8.03 -3.17 -6.77
N CYS A 37 -6.71 -3.11 -6.93
CA CYS A 37 -5.89 -1.95 -6.59
C CYS A 37 -5.35 -1.33 -7.90
N PRO A 38 -5.85 -0.15 -8.33
CA PRO A 38 -5.43 0.49 -9.59
C PRO A 38 -3.94 0.83 -9.62
N GLN A 39 -3.38 1.16 -8.46
CA GLN A 39 -1.95 1.26 -8.23
C GLN A 39 -1.50 -0.03 -7.55
N THR A 40 -0.47 -0.66 -8.10
CA THR A 40 0.16 -1.80 -7.42
C THR A 40 0.73 -1.34 -6.09
N CYS A 41 0.39 -2.07 -5.03
CA CYS A 41 0.95 -1.85 -3.70
C CYS A 41 2.48 -2.01 -3.77
N GLY A 42 3.20 -0.93 -3.49
CA GLY A 42 4.66 -0.88 -3.59
C GLY A 42 5.35 -1.63 -2.47
N ASN A 43 6.65 -1.86 -2.65
CA ASN A 43 7.57 -2.35 -1.60
C ASN A 43 7.12 -3.63 -0.87
N GLY A 44 6.39 -4.52 -1.55
CA GLY A 44 5.88 -5.77 -0.98
C GLY A 44 4.55 -5.64 -0.24
N GLY A 45 3.83 -4.53 -0.40
CA GLY A 45 2.47 -4.38 0.11
C GLY A 45 1.48 -5.33 -0.58
N ASN A 46 0.39 -5.67 0.12
CA ASN A 46 -0.65 -6.56 -0.37
C ASN A 46 -1.97 -5.80 -0.59
N CYS A 47 -2.67 -6.08 -1.68
CA CYS A 47 -4.00 -5.52 -1.94
C CYS A 47 -5.02 -6.31 -1.11
N THR A 48 -5.51 -5.72 -0.02
CA THR A 48 -6.43 -6.38 0.93
C THR A 48 -7.86 -5.91 0.80
N GLY A 49 -8.11 -4.90 -0.02
CA GLY A 49 -9.43 -4.39 -0.35
C GLY A 49 -9.37 -3.44 -1.54
N PRO A 50 -10.53 -3.04 -2.10
CA PRO A 50 -10.58 -2.09 -3.20
C PRO A 50 -9.80 -0.82 -2.84
N ASN A 51 -8.82 -0.43 -3.67
CA ASN A 51 -7.95 0.73 -3.43
C ASN A 51 -7.23 0.72 -2.06
N THR A 52 -7.09 -0.45 -1.42
CA THR A 52 -6.57 -0.56 -0.06
C THR A 52 -5.38 -1.49 -0.03
N CYS A 53 -4.21 -0.92 0.28
CA CYS A 53 -2.97 -1.67 0.47
C CYS A 53 -2.66 -1.86 1.95
N SER A 54 -2.38 -3.10 2.33
CA SER A 54 -1.72 -3.43 3.60
C SER A 54 -0.21 -3.35 3.38
N CYS A 55 0.46 -2.46 4.11
CA CYS A 55 1.89 -2.18 3.94
C CYS A 55 2.76 -2.96 4.93
N PRO A 56 4.01 -3.30 4.56
CA PRO A 56 5.01 -3.72 5.51
C PRO A 56 5.28 -2.64 6.57
N THR A 57 5.83 -3.02 7.72
CA THR A 57 6.07 -2.11 8.86
C THR A 57 6.94 -0.89 8.52
N ASP A 58 7.82 -1.03 7.54
CA ASP A 58 8.78 -0.01 7.13
C ASP A 58 8.22 0.97 6.08
N TRP A 59 6.96 0.77 5.64
CA TRP A 59 6.31 1.56 4.61
C TRP A 59 4.88 1.96 5.01
N LYS A 60 4.43 3.11 4.50
CA LYS A 60 3.09 3.65 4.74
C LYS A 60 2.57 4.37 3.49
N GLY A 61 1.39 4.97 3.62
CA GLY A 61 0.68 5.61 2.52
C GLY A 61 -0.31 4.65 1.86
N THR A 62 -1.14 5.17 0.97
CA THR A 62 -2.22 4.42 0.30
C THR A 62 -1.69 3.30 -0.61
N ASP A 63 -0.44 3.41 -1.06
CA ASP A 63 0.22 2.51 -2.00
C ASP A 63 1.55 1.97 -1.47
N CYS A 64 1.84 2.12 -0.17
CA CYS A 64 3.06 1.63 0.49
C CYS A 64 4.37 2.20 -0.07
N ARG A 65 4.36 3.43 -0.59
CA ARG A 65 5.55 4.09 -1.15
C ARG A 65 6.16 5.17 -0.26
N ILE A 66 5.54 5.47 0.87
CA ILE A 66 6.09 6.43 1.84
C ILE A 66 6.94 5.64 2.83
N PRO A 67 8.26 5.86 2.93
CA PRO A 67 9.10 5.17 3.88
C PRO A 67 8.78 5.59 5.33
N VAL A 68 9.04 4.69 6.26
CA VAL A 68 8.96 4.95 7.70
C VAL A 68 10.38 5.03 8.26
N CYS A 69 10.68 6.12 8.96
CA CYS A 69 11.87 6.24 9.79
C CYS A 69 11.41 6.19 11.25
N ALA A 70 11.96 5.26 12.03
CA ALA A 70 11.70 5.18 13.48
C ALA A 70 12.28 6.39 14.21
N GLN A 71 13.40 6.91 13.71
CA GLN A 71 13.96 8.20 14.09
C GLN A 71 13.34 9.33 13.27
N GLU A 72 13.23 10.50 13.90
CA GLU A 72 12.87 11.72 13.20
C GLU A 72 14.12 12.29 12.49
N CYS A 73 14.03 12.55 11.19
CA CYS A 73 15.09 13.25 10.46
C CYS A 73 15.08 14.73 10.86
N LYS A 74 16.04 15.16 11.67
CA LYS A 74 16.14 16.51 12.23
C LYS A 74 16.70 17.51 11.21
N ASN A 75 16.65 18.79 11.59
CA ASN A 75 17.32 19.89 10.88
C ASN A 75 16.97 20.00 9.38
N GLY A 76 15.74 19.60 9.00
CA GLY A 76 15.29 19.61 7.61
C GLY A 76 15.68 18.37 6.80
N GLY A 77 16.16 17.30 7.45
CA GLY A 77 16.37 16.00 6.83
C GLY A 77 15.07 15.36 6.35
N MET A 78 15.16 14.54 5.31
CA MET A 78 14.00 13.84 4.72
C MET A 78 14.16 12.32 4.84
N CYS A 79 13.11 11.63 5.30
CA CYS A 79 13.08 10.17 5.28
C CYS A 79 12.90 9.69 3.82
N VAL A 80 13.94 9.11 3.24
CA VAL A 80 13.98 8.72 1.80
C VAL A 80 13.91 7.21 1.59
N ALA A 81 14.21 6.43 2.62
CA ALA A 81 14.08 4.99 2.67
C ALA A 81 13.86 4.56 4.13
N PRO A 82 13.44 3.31 4.39
CA PRO A 82 13.29 2.80 5.75
C PRO A 82 14.47 3.15 6.65
N ASN A 83 14.19 3.84 7.75
CA ASN A 83 15.18 4.29 8.73
C ASN A 83 16.39 5.05 8.13
N THR A 84 16.23 5.69 6.98
CA THR A 84 17.31 6.38 6.25
C THR A 84 16.93 7.83 6.00
N CYS A 85 17.65 8.74 6.66
CA CYS A 85 17.52 10.17 6.49
C CYS A 85 18.49 10.70 5.44
N MET A 86 17.98 11.46 4.48
CA MET A 86 18.77 12.32 3.61
C MET A 86 18.95 13.67 4.31
N CYS A 87 20.19 13.97 4.69
CA CYS A 87 20.53 15.19 5.42
C CYS A 87 20.85 16.37 4.48
N PRO A 88 20.53 17.62 4.87
CA PRO A 88 21.05 18.80 4.19
C PRO A 88 22.58 18.88 4.29
N PRO A 89 23.28 19.62 3.41
CA PRO A 89 24.73 19.66 3.36
C PRO A 89 25.44 20.05 4.67
N GLN A 90 24.77 20.82 5.53
CA GLN A 90 25.31 21.30 6.80
C GLN A 90 25.15 20.29 7.95
N TRP A 91 24.47 19.16 7.72
CA TRP A 91 24.13 18.17 8.74
C TRP A 91 24.48 16.76 8.29
N SER A 92 24.74 15.90 9.26
CA SER A 92 25.14 14.51 9.08
C SER A 92 24.68 13.68 10.28
N GLY A 93 25.00 12.38 10.28
CA GLY A 93 24.52 11.44 11.29
C GLY A 93 23.26 10.69 10.86
N TYR A 94 22.82 9.76 11.70
CA TYR A 94 21.71 8.86 11.41
C TYR A 94 20.34 9.56 11.34
N ASP A 95 20.17 10.61 12.12
CA ASP A 95 18.97 11.44 12.24
C ASP A 95 19.26 12.91 11.87
N CYS A 96 20.37 13.19 11.18
CA CYS A 96 20.79 14.53 10.78
C CYS A 96 21.03 15.49 11.95
N ASP A 97 21.50 15.00 13.10
CA ASP A 97 21.74 15.79 14.31
C ASP A 97 23.19 16.31 14.46
N VAL A 98 24.13 15.82 13.65
CA VAL A 98 25.54 16.20 13.72
C VAL A 98 25.85 17.31 12.71
N PRO A 99 26.26 18.52 13.14
CA PRO A 99 26.65 19.58 12.22
C PRO A 99 27.95 19.21 11.49
N VAL A 100 28.01 19.49 10.19
CA VAL A 100 29.22 19.33 9.38
C VAL A 100 30.06 20.59 9.49
N CYS A 101 31.27 20.48 10.03
CA CYS A 101 32.23 21.57 10.08
C CYS A 101 33.10 21.56 8.82
N HIS A 102 33.09 22.66 8.06
CA HIS A 102 34.07 22.89 7.01
C HIS A 102 35.25 23.66 7.61
N GLN A 103 36.46 23.12 7.48
CA GLN A 103 37.72 23.74 7.92
C GLN A 103 38.29 24.64 6.83
#